data_AF-A0A832YEU5-F1
#
_entry.id   AF-A0A832YEU5-F1
#
_cell.length_a   1.000
_cell.length_b   1.000
_cell.length_c   1.000
_cell.angle_alpha   90.00
_cell.angle_beta   90.00
_cell.angle_gamma   90.00
#
_symmetry.space_group_name_H-M   'P 1'
#
loop_
_entity.id
_entity.type
_entity.pdbx_description
1 polymer ?
#
loop_
_entity_poly.entity_id
_entity_poly.type
_entity_poly.pdbx_seq_one_letter_code
_entity_poly.pdbx_strand_id
1 'polypeptide(L)' 'MKNNEIRFKAILETKGRKTGENHRVELLVVKYNGKVYFSRRNANSDWLKNAIENPSVIVEIGDESFTGKAAL' A
#
# COMPACT_ATOMS: atom_id res chain seq x y z
N MET A 1 -22.09 17.18 -1.99
CA MET A 1 -21.47 15.84 -1.93
C MET A 1 -20.43 15.85 -0.82
N LYS A 2 -20.59 15.04 0.24
CA LYS A 2 -19.58 14.95 1.31
C LYS A 2 -18.39 14.17 0.76
N ASN A 3 -17.24 14.82 0.61
CA ASN A 3 -15.99 14.17 0.22
C ASN A 3 -15.64 13.13 1.28
N ASN A 4 -15.83 11.86 0.94
CA ASN A 4 -15.63 10.71 1.83
C ASN A 4 -14.13 10.32 1.89
N GLU A 5 -13.25 11.32 1.99
CA GLU A 5 -11.81 11.10 2.13
C GLU A 5 -11.51 10.70 3.58
N ILE A 6 -11.45 9.39 3.82
CA ILE A 6 -11.06 8.85 5.13
C ILE A 6 -9.54 8.66 5.12
N ARG A 7 -8.85 9.32 6.04
CA ARG A 7 -7.42 9.15 6.31
C ARG A 7 -7.24 8.22 7.50
N PHE A 8 -6.41 7.18 7.36
CA PHE A 8 -6.13 6.22 8.41
C PHE A 8 -4.75 5.59 8.20
N LYS A 9 -4.24 4.89 9.22
CA LYS A 9 -3.01 4.10 9.11
C LYS A 9 -3.34 2.72 8.56
N ALA A 10 -2.52 2.23 7.63
CA ALA A 10 -2.60 0.89 7.11
C ALA A 10 -1.19 0.31 6.95
N ILE A 11 -1.08 -1.02 7.06
CA ILE A 11 0.16 -1.73 6.73
C ILE A 11 0.08 -2.16 5.27
N LEU A 12 1.13 -1.88 4.52
CA LEU A 12 1.36 -2.42 3.18
C LEU A 12 2.44 -3.48 3.25
N GLU A 13 2.11 -4.69 2.84
CA GLU A 13 3.08 -5.76 2.61
C GLU A 13 3.34 -5.94 1.11
N THR A 14 4.62 -5.96 0.76
CA THR A 14 5.12 -6.16 -0.61
C THR A 14 6.16 -7.28 -0.63
N LYS A 15 6.37 -7.90 -1.80
CA LYS A 15 7.48 -8.86 -1.98
C LYS A 15 8.76 -8.11 -2.34
N GLY A 16 9.82 -8.30 -1.55
CA GLY A 16 11.12 -7.68 -1.77
C GLY A 16 11.70 -8.06 -3.12
N ARG A 17 11.87 -7.10 -4.04
CA ARG A 17 12.33 -7.36 -5.42
C ARG A 17 13.74 -7.98 -5.53
N LYS A 18 14.56 -7.83 -4.48
CA LYS A 18 15.94 -8.35 -4.44
C LYS A 18 16.06 -9.64 -3.62
N THR A 19 15.32 -9.73 -2.53
CA THR A 19 15.47 -10.80 -1.54
C THR A 19 14.39 -11.87 -1.66
N GLY A 20 13.25 -11.55 -2.28
CA GLY A 20 12.06 -12.39 -2.23
C GLY A 20 11.41 -12.43 -0.85
N GLU A 21 11.86 -11.65 0.14
CA GLU A 21 11.27 -11.63 1.49
C GLU A 21 10.09 -10.67 1.58
N ASN A 22 9.20 -10.88 2.55
CA ASN A 22 8.08 -9.97 2.76
C ASN A 22 8.59 -8.66 3.40
N HIS A 23 8.12 -7.53 2.87
CA HIS A 23 8.48 -6.19 3.33
C HIS A 23 7.21 -5.43 3.73
N ARG A 24 7.11 -5.09 5.02
CA ARG A 24 5.95 -4.45 5.64
C ARG A 24 6.28 -3.00 6.03
N VAL A 25 5.38 -2.08 5.71
CA VAL A 25 5.48 -0.66 6.11
C VAL A 25 4.12 -0.14 6.58
N GLU A 26 4.10 0.60 7.70
CA GLU A 26 2.90 1.34 8.13
C GLU A 26 2.93 2.75 7.52
N LEU A 27 1.83 3.15 6.88
CA LEU A 27 1.70 4.44 6.21
C LEU A 27 0.33 5.07 6.51
N LEU A 28 0.27 6.41 6.51
CA LEU A 28 -1.00 7.13 6.43
C LEU A 28 -1.52 7.05 4.99
N VAL A 29 -2.74 6.56 4.83
CA VAL A 29 -3.37 6.31 3.52
C VAL A 29 -4.68 7.06 3.38
N VAL A 30 -5.12 7.24 2.14
CA VAL A 30 -6.42 7.81 1.79
C VAL A 30 -7.27 6.72 1.15
N LYS A 31 -8.50 6.53 1.63
CA LYS A 31 -9.51 5.73 0.92
C LYS A 31 -10.38 6.65 0.06
N TYR A 32 -10.45 6.34 -1.22
CA TYR A 32 -11.24 7.08 -2.20
C TYR A 32 -11.76 6.13 -3.27
N ASN A 33 -13.05 6.23 -3.58
CA ASN A 33 -13.73 5.44 -4.62
C ASN A 33 -13.43 3.92 -4.55
N GLY A 34 -13.50 3.34 -3.34
CA GLY A 34 -13.23 1.91 -3.11
C GLY A 34 -11.76 1.49 -3.18
N LYS A 35 -10.83 2.42 -3.44
CA LYS A 35 -9.38 2.17 -3.49
C LYS A 35 -8.67 2.81 -2.31
N VAL A 36 -7.49 2.28 -1.98
CA VAL A 36 -6.59 2.81 -0.96
C VAL A 36 -5.35 3.35 -1.65
N TYR A 37 -4.96 4.58 -1.32
CA TYR A 37 -3.84 5.27 -1.93
C TYR A 37 -2.71 5.43 -0.91
N PHE A 38 -1.56 4.84 -1.24
CA PHE A 38 -0.32 4.96 -0.50
C PHE A 38 0.51 6.10 -1.07
N SER A 39 0.55 7.21 -0.33
CA SER A 39 1.31 8.40 -0.74
C SER A 39 2.80 8.27 -0.41
N ARG A 40 3.63 8.99 -1.15
CA ARG A 40 5.09 8.97 -1.02
C ARG A 40 5.68 10.34 -1.30
N ARG A 41 6.78 10.69 -0.64
CA ARG A 41 7.51 11.94 -0.89
C ARG A 41 8.32 11.86 -2.21
N ASN A 42 8.83 10.68 -2.55
CA ASN A 42 9.60 10.43 -3.76
C ASN A 42 9.49 8.95 -4.18
N ALA A 43 10.08 8.59 -5.32
CA ALA A 43 10.03 7.23 -5.87
C ALA A 43 11.09 6.25 -5.29
N ASN A 44 11.84 6.64 -4.25
CA ASN A 44 12.99 5.85 -3.80
C ASN A 44 12.68 4.77 -2.76
N SER A 45 11.47 4.76 -2.18
CA SER A 45 11.08 3.78 -1.17
C SER A 45 11.07 2.35 -1.69
N ASP A 46 11.53 1.41 -0.87
CA ASP A 46 11.59 0.00 -1.27
C ASP A 46 10.21 -0.61 -1.51
N TRP A 47 9.22 -0.32 -0.64
CA TRP A 47 7.83 -0.78 -0.86
C TRP A 47 7.29 -0.38 -2.23
N LEU A 48 7.63 0.82 -2.73
CA LEU A 48 7.19 1.26 -4.04
C LEU A 48 7.87 0.45 -5.15
N LYS A 49 9.21 0.38 -5.10
CA LYS A 49 9.99 -0.34 -6.10
C LYS A 49 9.61 -1.83 -6.13
N ASN A 50 9.28 -2.39 -4.98
CA ASN A 50 8.76 -3.74 -4.84
C ASN A 50 7.39 -3.88 -5.51
N ALA A 51 6.45 -2.97 -5.25
CA ALA A 51 5.11 -2.98 -5.83
C ALA A 51 5.09 -2.73 -7.35
N ILE A 52 6.10 -2.04 -7.89
CA ILE A 52 6.28 -1.87 -9.35
C ILE A 52 6.73 -3.19 -9.99
N GLU A 53 7.68 -3.90 -9.38
CA GLU A 53 8.20 -5.19 -9.89
C GLU A 53 7.18 -6.32 -9.71
N ASN A 54 6.56 -6.41 -8.52
CA ASN A 54 5.52 -7.36 -8.21
C ASN A 54 4.30 -6.61 -7.64
N PRO A 55 3.28 -6.35 -8.47
CA PRO A 55 2.07 -5.64 -8.05
C PRO A 55 1.22 -6.35 -7.00
N SER A 56 1.47 -7.63 -6.71
CA SER A 56 0.68 -8.38 -5.73
C SER A 56 1.05 -7.92 -4.32
N VAL A 57 0.06 -7.41 -3.58
CA VAL A 57 0.26 -6.82 -2.24
C VAL A 57 -0.80 -7.30 -1.27
N ILE A 58 -0.47 -7.20 0.02
CA ILE A 58 -1.43 -7.34 1.12
C ILE A 58 -1.54 -5.99 1.82
N VAL A 59 -2.77 -5.58 2.14
CA VAL A 59 -3.07 -4.37 2.90
C VAL A 59 -3.79 -4.77 4.17
N GLU A 60 -3.26 -4.36 5.32
CA GLU A 60 -3.91 -4.55 6.62
C GLU A 60 -4.50 -3.23 7.11
N ILE A 61 -5.76 -3.27 7.51
CA ILE A 61 -6.52 -2.12 8.01
C ILE A 61 -7.21 -2.56 9.31
N GLY A 62 -6.68 -2.12 10.46
CA GLY A 62 -7.11 -2.67 11.74
C GLY A 62 -6.79 -4.17 11.80
N ASP A 63 -7.82 -4.98 12.07
CA ASP A 63 -7.72 -6.44 12.16
C ASP A 63 -8.05 -7.16 10.83
N GLU A 64 -8.38 -6.40 9.78
CA GLU A 64 -8.74 -6.95 8.47
C GLU A 64 -7.54 -6.94 7.51
N SER A 65 -7.42 -7.99 6.70
CA SER A 65 -6.37 -8.15 5.70
C SER A 65 -6.97 -8.35 4.31
N PHE A 66 -6.42 -7.64 3.32
CA PHE A 66 -6.92 -7.60 1.96
C PHE A 66 -5.79 -7.90 0.98
N THR A 67 -6.01 -8.83 0.05
CA THR A 67 -5.13 -9.01 -1.10
C THR A 67 -5.51 -8.07 -2.22
N GLY A 68 -4.52 -7.54 -2.94
CA GLY A 68 -4.77 -6.57 -4.01
C GLY A 68 -3.64 -6.49 -5.02
N LYS A 69 -3.89 -5.67 -6.06
CA LYS A 69 -2.88 -5.28 -7.04
C LYS A 69 -2.58 -3.80 -6.94
N ALA A 70 -1.32 -3.45 -6.75
CA ALA A 70 -0.85 -2.07 -6.78
C ALA A 70 -0.83 -1.53 -8.21
N ALA A 71 -1.14 -0.25 -8.36
CA ALA A 71 -1.02 0.50 -9.61
C ALA A 71 -0.54 1.92 -9.29
N LEU A 72 0.16 2.53 -10.26
CA LEU A 72 0.67 3.90 -10.17
C LEU A 72 -0.39 4.94 -10.53
#